data_AF-A0A5C6DGC2-F1
#
_entry.id   AF-A0A5C6DGC2-F1
#
_cell.length_a   1.000
_cell.length_b   1.000
_cell.length_c   1.000
_cell.angle_alpha   90.00
_cell.angle_beta   90.00
_cell.angle_gamma   90.00
#
_symmetry.space_group_name_H-M   'P 1'
#
loop_
_entity.id
_entity.type
_entity.pdbx_description
1 polymer ?
#
loop_
_entity_poly.entity_id
_entity_poly.type
_entity_poly.pdbx_seq_one_letter_code
_entity_poly.pdbx_strand_id
1 'polypeptide(L)'
;MFANNLPNNAFRCLVIAVCAVTATPSSHAQTGQQRGATLGGLAGAVAGGLIGDHNGEAGAGAAIGGVVGAVTGGLLGNANDKERAYREQQYYKQAQQSAAVATQSAVSVADVANMSRSGLSDSVIVNQINQRGVQQTLSVADIIALHQAGVRETVITAMQQAPTGIQRSAPAAQPIVQQPVIQPAPVYIQERVVVPTYVPHSYYHHRPPYRPSSRSRIKIRF
;
A
#
# COMPACT_ATOMS: atom_id res chain seq x y z
N MET A 1 2.59 -11.18 55.52
CA MET A 1 1.77 -9.97 55.26
C MET A 1 2.68 -8.85 54.80
N PHE A 2 2.83 -8.64 53.48
CA PHE A 2 3.47 -7.45 52.93
C PHE A 2 2.47 -6.79 51.98
N ALA A 3 1.73 -5.82 52.52
CA ALA A 3 0.85 -4.96 51.75
C ALA A 3 1.70 -3.85 51.13
N ASN A 4 2.11 -4.03 49.87
CA ASN A 4 2.70 -2.94 49.08
C ASN A 4 1.60 -2.29 48.24
N ASN A 5 0.91 -1.33 48.87
CA ASN A 5 0.07 -0.36 48.16
C ASN A 5 1.01 0.56 47.36
N LEU A 6 1.22 0.28 46.08
CA LEU A 6 1.81 1.29 45.19
C LEU A 6 0.76 2.39 44.96
N PRO A 7 1.12 3.67 45.16
CA PRO A 7 0.17 4.76 45.00
C PRO A 7 -0.19 4.91 43.50
N ASN A 8 -1.46 5.20 43.17
CA ASN A 8 -1.99 5.22 41.79
C ASN A 8 -1.16 6.05 40.77
N ASN A 9 -0.42 7.03 41.26
CA ASN A 9 0.54 7.86 40.55
C ASN A 9 1.82 7.11 40.16
N ALA A 10 2.29 6.13 40.94
CA ALA A 10 3.39 5.25 40.57
C ALA A 10 3.02 4.30 39.42
N PHE A 11 1.77 3.82 39.38
CA PHE A 11 1.27 3.00 38.26
C PHE A 11 1.13 3.83 36.98
N ARG A 12 0.66 5.09 37.10
CA ARG A 12 0.64 6.05 35.97
C ARG A 12 2.05 6.41 35.50
N CYS A 13 2.99 6.62 36.40
CA CYS A 13 4.39 6.87 36.05
C CYS A 13 5.05 5.65 35.40
N LEU A 14 4.69 4.43 35.80
CA LEU A 14 5.20 3.19 35.20
C LEU A 14 4.63 2.99 33.79
N VAL A 15 3.35 3.28 33.55
CA VAL A 15 2.73 3.25 32.22
C VAL A 15 3.33 4.34 31.31
N ILE A 16 3.58 5.55 31.83
CA ILE A 16 4.21 6.64 31.07
C ILE A 16 5.69 6.36 30.78
N ALA A 17 6.42 5.75 31.73
CA ALA A 17 7.83 5.36 31.54
C ALA A 17 7.99 4.21 30.53
N VAL A 18 7.04 3.26 30.50
CA VAL A 18 6.97 2.22 29.46
C VAL A 18 6.67 2.83 28.08
N CYS A 19 5.81 3.85 28.00
CA CYS A 19 5.58 4.60 26.75
C CYS A 19 6.80 5.40 26.27
N ALA A 20 7.66 5.87 27.19
CA ALA A 20 8.85 6.66 26.82
C ALA A 20 10.01 5.80 26.29
N VAL A 21 10.09 4.52 26.68
CA VAL A 21 11.16 3.59 26.26
C VAL A 21 10.91 2.98 24.88
N THR A 22 9.68 2.99 24.37
CA THR A 22 9.37 2.48 23.01
C THR A 22 9.60 3.49 21.88
N ALA A 23 10.12 4.68 22.20
CA ALA A 23 10.44 5.72 21.23
C ALA A 23 11.92 5.68 20.81
N THR A 24 12.41 4.53 20.35
CA THR A 24 13.62 4.50 19.50
C THR A 24 13.15 4.49 18.05
N PRO A 25 13.25 5.60 17.30
CA PRO A 25 13.11 5.57 15.86
C PRO A 25 14.39 4.96 15.30
N SER A 26 14.49 3.63 15.28
CA SER A 26 15.47 2.94 14.44
C SER A 26 15.01 3.08 12.98
N SER A 27 15.24 4.27 12.45
CA SER A 27 15.14 4.63 11.04
C SER A 27 16.29 3.98 10.25
N HIS A 28 16.28 2.64 10.21
CA HIS A 28 17.11 1.84 9.31
C HIS A 28 16.15 0.89 8.61
N ALA A 29 15.92 1.10 7.31
CA ALA A 29 15.20 0.24 6.36
C ALA A 29 14.47 -0.96 7.00
N GLN A 30 13.38 -0.69 7.74
CA GLN A 30 12.70 -1.74 8.48
C GLN A 30 11.95 -2.61 7.47
N THR A 31 12.35 -3.88 7.35
CA THR A 31 11.71 -4.87 6.47
C THR A 31 10.21 -4.95 6.80
N GLY A 32 9.37 -5.27 5.82
CA GLY A 32 7.95 -5.52 6.01
C GLY A 32 7.70 -6.59 7.07
N GLN A 33 8.57 -7.60 7.20
CA GLN A 33 8.58 -8.53 8.34
C GLN A 33 8.64 -7.80 9.69
N GLN A 34 9.62 -6.93 9.90
CA GLN A 34 9.79 -6.25 11.19
C GLN A 34 8.67 -5.25 11.45
N ARG A 35 8.21 -4.50 10.43
CA ARG A 35 7.03 -3.61 10.54
C ARG A 35 5.75 -4.39 10.86
N GLY A 36 5.54 -5.51 10.20
CA GLY A 36 4.39 -6.39 10.42
C GLY A 36 4.43 -6.99 11.82
N ALA A 37 5.59 -7.44 12.30
CA ALA A 37 5.76 -7.97 13.65
C ALA A 37 5.52 -6.90 14.72
N THR A 38 6.03 -5.68 14.54
CA THR A 38 5.80 -4.60 15.51
C THR A 38 4.33 -4.19 15.55
N LEU A 39 3.70 -4.00 14.38
CA LEU A 39 2.30 -3.58 14.32
C LEU A 39 1.36 -4.67 14.83
N GLY A 40 1.58 -5.91 14.40
CA GLY A 40 0.81 -7.06 14.87
C GLY A 40 1.00 -7.30 16.36
N GLY A 41 2.22 -7.13 16.90
CA GLY A 41 2.48 -7.29 18.33
C GLY A 41 1.81 -6.22 19.19
N LEU A 42 1.84 -4.96 18.76
CA LEU A 42 1.12 -3.90 19.47
C LEU A 42 -0.39 -4.11 19.40
N ALA A 43 -0.93 -4.40 18.21
CA ALA A 43 -2.37 -4.64 18.04
C ALA A 43 -2.84 -5.86 18.84
N GLY A 44 -2.07 -6.94 18.80
CA GLY A 44 -2.33 -8.17 19.55
C GLY A 44 -2.24 -7.97 21.06
N ALA A 45 -1.30 -7.15 21.55
CA ALA A 45 -1.17 -6.84 22.97
C ALA A 45 -2.35 -6.03 23.50
N VAL A 46 -2.84 -5.06 22.73
CA VAL A 46 -4.05 -4.30 23.10
C VAL A 46 -5.26 -5.23 23.12
N ALA A 47 -5.48 -6.00 22.06
CA ALA A 47 -6.61 -6.92 21.97
C ALA A 47 -6.58 -7.99 23.08
N GLY A 48 -5.42 -8.61 23.30
CA GLY A 48 -5.24 -9.62 24.35
C GLY A 48 -5.36 -9.04 25.75
N GLY A 49 -4.93 -7.80 25.98
CA GLY A 49 -5.08 -7.11 27.25
C GLY A 49 -6.54 -6.83 27.61
N LEU A 50 -7.33 -6.36 26.63
CA LEU A 50 -8.77 -6.14 26.81
C LEU A 50 -9.52 -7.46 27.09
N ILE A 51 -9.16 -8.54 26.40
CA ILE A 51 -9.80 -9.85 26.61
C ILE A 51 -9.41 -10.45 27.98
N GLY A 52 -8.15 -10.32 28.37
CA GLY A 52 -7.64 -10.81 29.67
C GLY A 52 -8.18 -10.03 30.87
N ASP A 53 -8.67 -8.80 30.66
CA ASP A 53 -9.23 -7.96 31.72
C ASP A 53 -10.46 -8.59 32.40
N HIS A 54 -11.24 -9.38 31.66
CA HIS A 54 -12.42 -10.08 32.19
C HIS A 54 -12.09 -11.13 33.27
N ASN A 55 -10.85 -11.62 33.31
CA ASN A 55 -10.39 -12.62 34.29
C ASN A 55 -9.37 -12.05 35.28
N GLY A 56 -9.11 -10.73 35.26
CA GLY A 56 -8.08 -10.09 36.10
C GLY A 56 -6.64 -10.32 35.60
N GLU A 57 -6.48 -10.74 34.35
CA GLU A 57 -5.23 -11.23 33.75
C GLU A 57 -4.84 -10.39 32.52
N ALA A 58 -5.16 -9.10 32.53
CA ALA A 58 -4.89 -8.18 31.42
C ALA A 58 -3.42 -8.20 30.96
N GLY A 59 -2.47 -8.29 31.89
CA GLY A 59 -1.04 -8.38 31.56
C GLY A 59 -0.65 -9.67 30.84
N ALA A 60 -1.22 -10.81 31.26
CA ALA A 60 -0.98 -12.10 30.63
C ALA A 60 -1.62 -12.15 29.23
N GLY A 61 -2.85 -11.66 29.12
CA GLY A 61 -3.54 -11.52 27.83
C GLY A 61 -2.78 -10.63 26.85
N ALA A 62 -2.25 -9.49 27.32
CA ALA A 62 -1.45 -8.59 26.49
C ALA A 62 -0.12 -9.22 26.04
N ALA A 63 0.57 -9.96 26.91
CA ALA A 63 1.80 -10.64 26.53
C ALA A 63 1.56 -11.72 25.47
N ILE A 64 0.53 -12.56 25.66
CA ILE A 64 0.17 -13.63 24.72
C ILE A 64 -0.28 -13.03 23.39
N GLY A 65 -1.20 -12.07 23.44
CA GLY A 65 -1.69 -11.39 22.25
C GLY A 65 -0.56 -10.68 21.50
N GLY A 66 0.38 -10.08 22.21
CA GLY A 66 1.53 -9.42 21.61
C GLY A 66 2.49 -10.38 20.91
N VAL A 67 2.80 -11.52 21.50
CA VAL A 67 3.66 -12.54 20.85
C VAL A 67 2.95 -13.13 19.63
N VAL A 68 1.69 -13.53 19.77
CA VAL A 68 0.90 -14.11 18.66
C VAL A 68 0.77 -13.10 17.52
N GLY A 69 0.38 -11.86 17.85
CA GLY A 69 0.25 -10.79 16.87
C GLY A 69 1.58 -10.45 16.19
N ALA A 70 2.71 -10.48 16.90
CA ALA A 70 4.02 -10.23 16.31
C ALA A 70 4.46 -11.36 15.37
N VAL A 71 4.23 -12.62 15.73
CA VAL A 71 4.52 -13.77 14.85
C VAL A 71 3.66 -13.68 13.59
N THR A 72 2.34 -13.52 13.73
CA THR A 72 1.41 -13.44 12.61
C THR A 72 1.70 -12.25 11.70
N GLY A 73 1.87 -11.06 12.29
CA GLY A 73 2.17 -9.84 11.55
C GLY A 73 3.53 -9.90 10.86
N GLY A 74 4.52 -10.53 11.50
CA GLY A 74 5.82 -10.78 10.92
C GLY A 74 5.72 -11.57 9.63
N LEU A 75 5.18 -12.80 9.72
CA LEU A 75 5.04 -13.71 8.57
C LEU A 75 4.32 -13.06 7.38
N LEU A 76 3.24 -12.32 7.65
CA LEU A 76 2.50 -11.60 6.61
C LEU A 76 3.36 -10.49 5.98
N GLY A 77 4.15 -9.79 6.78
CA GLY A 77 5.12 -8.79 6.31
C GLY A 77 6.17 -9.35 5.36
N ASN A 78 6.77 -10.50 5.68
CA ASN A 78 7.79 -11.14 4.83
C ASN A 78 7.23 -11.64 3.50
N ALA A 79 5.99 -12.15 3.48
CA ALA A 79 5.33 -12.53 2.24
C ALA A 79 5.12 -11.31 1.33
N ASN A 80 4.72 -10.17 1.89
CA ASN A 80 4.55 -8.92 1.14
C ASN A 80 5.87 -8.36 0.61
N ASP A 81 6.97 -8.44 1.38
CA ASP A 81 8.30 -8.01 0.92
C ASP A 81 8.77 -8.84 -0.28
N LYS A 82 8.57 -10.16 -0.21
CA LYS A 82 8.92 -11.08 -1.29
C LYS A 82 8.10 -10.81 -2.55
N GLU A 83 6.80 -10.58 -2.41
CA GLU A 83 5.93 -10.21 -3.53
C GLU A 83 6.34 -8.88 -4.15
N ARG A 84 6.65 -7.86 -3.34
CA ARG A 84 7.13 -6.55 -3.85
C ARG A 84 8.42 -6.69 -4.63
N ALA A 85 9.39 -7.43 -4.10
CA ALA A 85 10.65 -7.69 -4.80
C ALA A 85 10.43 -8.41 -6.14
N TYR A 86 9.53 -9.40 -6.20
CA TYR A 86 9.19 -10.06 -7.47
C TYR A 86 8.49 -9.12 -8.45
N ARG A 87 7.54 -8.31 -7.99
CA ARG A 87 6.81 -7.35 -8.84
C ARG A 87 7.72 -6.26 -9.39
N GLU A 88 8.63 -5.74 -8.57
CA GLU A 88 9.65 -4.79 -9.00
C GLU A 88 10.55 -5.42 -10.07
N GLN A 89 11.04 -6.64 -9.85
CA GLN A 89 11.83 -7.35 -10.87
C GLN A 89 11.06 -7.59 -12.17
N GLN A 90 9.77 -7.93 -12.10
CA GLN A 90 8.92 -8.08 -13.28
C GLN A 90 8.76 -6.75 -14.04
N TYR A 91 8.56 -5.65 -13.31
CA TYR A 91 8.45 -4.31 -13.89
C TYR A 91 9.71 -3.91 -14.67
N TYR A 92 10.91 -4.12 -14.11
CA TYR A 92 12.17 -3.82 -14.81
C TYR A 92 12.37 -4.64 -16.07
N LYS A 93 11.99 -5.93 -16.06
CA LYS A 93 12.05 -6.79 -17.25
C LYS A 93 11.09 -6.33 -18.33
N GLN A 94 9.88 -5.93 -17.94
CA GLN A 94 8.87 -5.44 -18.88
C GLN A 94 9.28 -4.09 -19.49
N ALA A 95 9.83 -3.17 -18.69
CA ALA A 95 10.30 -1.86 -19.16
C ALA A 95 11.39 -1.97 -20.23
N GLN A 96 12.36 -2.89 -20.05
CA GLN A 96 13.40 -3.15 -21.04
C GLN A 96 12.85 -3.76 -22.34
N GLN A 97 11.88 -4.66 -22.25
CA GLN A 97 11.26 -5.28 -23.42
C GLN A 97 10.44 -4.27 -24.23
N SER A 98 9.70 -3.37 -23.59
CA SER A 98 8.99 -2.30 -24.30
C SER A 98 9.90 -1.34 -25.07
N ALA A 99 11.14 -1.11 -24.60
CA ALA A 99 12.11 -0.30 -25.33
C ALA A 99 12.68 -1.02 -26.57
N ALA A 100 12.77 -2.35 -26.55
CA ALA A 100 13.24 -3.14 -27.69
C ALA A 100 12.13 -3.41 -28.74
N VAL A 101 10.88 -3.57 -28.30
CA VAL A 101 9.73 -3.84 -29.19
C VAL A 101 9.35 -2.60 -30.01
N ALA A 102 9.62 -1.39 -29.52
CA ALA A 102 9.39 -0.17 -30.27
C ALA A 102 10.33 -0.01 -31.49
N THR A 103 11.46 -0.73 -31.53
CA THR A 103 12.43 -0.71 -32.63
C THR A 103 12.14 -1.76 -33.71
N GLN A 104 11.40 -2.83 -33.39
CA GLN A 104 11.15 -3.95 -34.31
C GLN A 104 10.01 -3.72 -35.32
N SER A 105 9.28 -2.61 -35.20
CA SER A 105 8.19 -2.31 -36.11
C SER A 105 8.62 -1.59 -37.38
N ALA A 106 9.82 -0.99 -37.41
CA ALA A 106 10.29 -0.19 -38.54
C ALA A 106 11.06 -1.04 -39.57
N VAL A 107 11.00 -0.66 -40.84
CA VAL A 107 11.66 -1.38 -41.93
C VAL A 107 13.17 -1.10 -41.90
N SER A 108 14.01 -2.14 -41.89
CA SER A 108 15.46 -1.97 -41.97
C SER A 108 15.95 -1.87 -43.42
N VAL A 109 17.17 -1.35 -43.61
CA VAL A 109 17.84 -1.28 -44.92
C VAL A 109 18.01 -2.68 -45.52
N ALA A 110 18.33 -3.67 -44.69
CA ALA A 110 18.46 -5.06 -45.11
C ALA A 110 17.12 -5.65 -45.56
N ASP A 111 16.02 -5.33 -44.87
CA ASP A 111 14.68 -5.78 -45.27
C ASP A 111 14.30 -5.22 -46.64
N VAL A 112 14.59 -3.95 -46.91
CA VAL A 112 14.31 -3.35 -48.23
C VAL A 112 15.12 -4.01 -49.34
N ALA A 113 16.42 -4.25 -49.11
CA ALA A 113 17.25 -4.98 -50.06
C ALA A 113 16.72 -6.41 -50.31
N ASN A 114 16.30 -7.11 -49.25
CA ASN A 114 15.75 -8.46 -49.36
C ASN A 114 14.38 -8.49 -50.04
N MET A 115 13.49 -7.53 -49.76
CA MET A 115 12.20 -7.40 -50.44
C MET A 115 12.39 -7.18 -51.94
N SER A 116 13.33 -6.30 -52.32
CA SER A 116 13.67 -6.05 -53.72
C SER A 116 14.23 -7.29 -54.40
N ARG A 117 15.19 -7.99 -53.76
CA ARG A 117 15.77 -9.24 -54.28
C ARG A 117 14.76 -10.38 -54.37
N SER A 118 13.76 -10.40 -53.50
CA SER A 118 12.67 -11.37 -53.53
C SER A 118 11.64 -11.08 -54.63
N GLY A 119 11.83 -9.98 -55.38
CA GLY A 119 10.94 -9.60 -56.48
C GLY A 119 9.63 -8.95 -56.03
N LEU A 120 9.54 -8.44 -54.79
CA LEU A 120 8.39 -7.64 -54.39
C LEU A 120 8.35 -6.35 -55.21
N SER A 121 7.16 -5.98 -55.67
CA SER A 121 6.97 -4.74 -56.42
C SER A 121 7.30 -3.51 -55.58
N ASP A 122 7.88 -2.48 -56.20
CA ASP A 122 8.23 -1.20 -55.58
C ASP A 122 7.08 -0.62 -54.74
N SER A 123 5.84 -0.72 -55.20
CA SER A 123 4.65 -0.23 -54.51
C SER A 123 4.40 -0.92 -53.17
N VAL A 124 4.66 -2.22 -53.06
CA VAL A 124 4.53 -2.98 -51.81
C VAL A 124 5.63 -2.55 -50.83
N ILE A 125 6.85 -2.36 -51.32
CA ILE A 125 7.97 -1.92 -50.52
C ILE A 125 7.74 -0.49 -50.00
N VAL A 126 7.30 0.42 -50.87
CA VAL A 126 6.92 1.80 -50.52
C VAL A 126 5.76 1.82 -49.53
N ASN A 127 4.73 1.00 -49.73
CA ASN A 127 3.60 0.91 -48.79
C ASN A 127 4.07 0.40 -47.43
N GLN A 128 4.95 -0.60 -47.39
CA GLN A 128 5.54 -1.11 -46.16
C GLN A 128 6.33 -0.02 -45.42
N ILE A 129 7.16 0.72 -46.15
CA ILE A 129 7.93 1.87 -45.63
C ILE A 129 6.98 2.96 -45.09
N ASN A 130 5.91 3.29 -45.81
CA ASN A 130 4.94 4.31 -45.38
C ASN A 130 4.17 3.89 -44.11
N GLN A 131 3.79 2.61 -44.01
CA GLN A 131 3.08 2.10 -42.85
C GLN A 131 3.97 2.02 -41.62
N ARG A 132 5.19 1.50 -41.78
CA ARG A 132 6.07 1.13 -40.67
C ARG A 132 7.18 2.13 -40.38
N GLY A 133 7.49 3.03 -41.30
CA GLY A 133 8.66 3.87 -41.25
C GLY A 133 9.96 3.09 -41.46
N VAL A 134 11.09 3.77 -41.32
CA VAL A 134 12.43 3.18 -41.43
C VAL A 134 13.14 3.16 -40.08
N GLN A 135 13.99 2.15 -39.84
CA GLN A 135 14.67 1.99 -38.55
C GLN A 135 15.63 3.16 -38.25
N GLN A 136 16.29 3.68 -39.27
CA GLN A 136 17.24 4.79 -39.19
C GLN A 136 17.17 5.66 -40.45
N THR A 137 17.64 6.91 -40.35
CA THR A 137 17.84 7.78 -41.52
C THR A 137 18.90 7.20 -42.43
N LEU A 138 18.64 7.14 -43.75
CA LEU A 138 19.65 6.68 -44.72
C LEU A 138 20.84 7.65 -44.77
N SER A 139 22.06 7.11 -44.68
CA SER A 139 23.27 7.82 -45.07
C SER A 139 23.54 7.70 -46.57
N VAL A 140 24.46 8.52 -47.09
CA VAL A 140 24.91 8.44 -48.49
C VAL A 140 25.48 7.05 -48.83
N ALA A 141 26.21 6.43 -47.88
CA ALA A 141 26.74 5.09 -48.07
C ALA A 141 25.63 4.03 -48.20
N ASP A 142 24.54 4.17 -47.42
CA ASP A 142 23.39 3.26 -47.48
C ASP A 142 22.63 3.37 -48.80
N ILE A 143 22.49 4.59 -49.32
CA ILE A 143 21.87 4.86 -50.63
C ILE A 143 22.63 4.12 -51.74
N ILE A 144 23.97 4.23 -51.72
CA ILE A 144 24.83 3.54 -52.69
C ILE A 144 24.70 2.03 -52.54
N ALA A 145 24.72 1.52 -51.31
CA ALA A 145 24.58 0.08 -51.05
C ALA A 145 23.22 -0.47 -51.52
N LEU A 146 22.12 0.26 -51.30
CA LEU A 146 20.79 -0.11 -51.77
C LEU A 146 20.69 -0.11 -53.29
N HIS A 147 21.25 0.93 -53.93
CA HIS A 147 21.31 1.00 -55.38
C HIS A 147 22.09 -0.18 -55.98
N GLN A 148 23.27 -0.48 -55.41
CA GLN A 148 24.08 -1.64 -55.82
C GLN A 148 23.41 -2.98 -55.51
N ALA A 149 22.56 -3.05 -54.47
CA ALA A 149 21.77 -4.22 -54.13
C ALA A 149 20.55 -4.45 -55.03
N GLY A 150 20.32 -3.58 -56.02
CA GLY A 150 19.22 -3.68 -56.98
C GLY A 150 17.91 -3.09 -56.49
N VAL A 151 17.93 -2.25 -55.46
CA VAL A 151 16.75 -1.50 -54.99
C VAL A 151 16.53 -0.31 -55.90
N ARG A 152 15.27 -0.10 -56.33
CA ARG A 152 14.94 1.02 -57.22
C ARG A 152 14.97 2.37 -56.51
N GLU A 153 15.33 3.40 -57.26
CA GLU A 153 15.44 4.79 -56.77
C GLU A 153 14.14 5.33 -56.17
N THR A 154 12.99 4.88 -56.69
CA THR A 154 11.65 5.21 -56.15
C THR A 154 11.48 4.75 -54.71
N VAL A 155 11.99 3.57 -54.39
CA VAL A 155 11.97 2.99 -53.04
C VAL A 155 12.99 3.69 -52.14
N ILE A 156 14.19 3.98 -52.65
CA ILE A 156 15.23 4.70 -51.91
C ILE A 156 14.75 6.09 -51.52
N THR A 157 14.11 6.82 -52.44
CA THR A 157 13.51 8.14 -52.17
C THR A 157 12.40 8.02 -51.12
N ALA A 158 11.55 7.00 -51.21
CA ALA A 158 10.52 6.75 -50.20
C ALA A 158 11.14 6.46 -48.82
N MET A 159 12.25 5.72 -48.74
CA MET A 159 12.97 5.51 -47.47
C MET A 159 13.57 6.80 -46.91
N GLN A 160 14.09 7.69 -47.75
CA GLN A 160 14.62 8.99 -47.32
C GLN A 160 13.53 9.91 -46.75
N GLN A 161 12.31 9.82 -47.30
CA GLN A 161 11.16 10.60 -46.87
C GLN A 161 10.39 9.95 -45.69
N ALA A 162 10.70 8.70 -45.36
CA ALA A 162 9.98 7.96 -44.33
C ALA A 162 10.31 8.45 -42.92
N PRO A 163 9.33 8.48 -42.00
CA PRO A 163 9.59 8.78 -40.59
C PRO A 163 10.50 7.71 -39.98
N THR A 164 11.47 8.11 -39.15
CA THR A 164 12.29 7.16 -38.41
C THR A 164 11.56 6.60 -37.19
N GLY A 165 11.66 5.30 -36.97
CA GLY A 165 11.02 4.60 -35.85
C GLY A 165 11.42 5.15 -34.47
N ILE A 166 12.62 5.75 -34.37
CA ILE A 166 13.14 6.39 -33.16
C ILE A 166 12.21 7.53 -32.68
N GLN A 167 11.48 8.21 -33.58
CA GLN A 167 10.53 9.26 -33.20
C GLN A 167 9.17 8.74 -32.73
N ARG A 168 8.79 7.50 -33.06
CA ARG A 168 7.58 6.85 -32.50
C ARG A 168 7.82 6.17 -31.16
N SER A 169 9.09 6.05 -30.78
CA SER A 169 9.54 5.52 -29.49
C SER A 169 10.35 6.56 -28.73
N ALA A 170 9.89 7.80 -28.63
CA ALA A 170 10.09 8.46 -27.36
C ALA A 170 9.14 7.73 -26.39
N PRO A 171 9.62 7.01 -25.37
CA PRO A 171 8.83 6.98 -24.17
C PRO A 171 8.61 8.46 -23.87
N ALA A 172 7.36 8.94 -23.97
CA ALA A 172 6.97 10.11 -23.20
C ALA A 172 7.63 9.86 -21.86
N ALA A 173 8.63 10.69 -21.51
CA ALA A 173 9.43 10.53 -20.32
C ALA A 173 8.43 10.15 -19.24
N GLN A 174 8.41 8.87 -18.85
CA GLN A 174 7.29 8.38 -18.07
C GLN A 174 7.32 9.31 -16.89
N PRO A 175 6.22 10.06 -16.60
CA PRO A 175 6.21 10.88 -15.41
C PRO A 175 6.65 9.91 -14.36
N ILE A 176 7.79 10.20 -13.72
CA ILE A 176 8.35 9.39 -12.65
C ILE A 176 7.11 9.02 -11.88
N VAL A 177 6.71 7.75 -11.91
CA VAL A 177 5.61 7.32 -11.08
C VAL A 177 6.28 7.38 -9.73
N GLN A 178 6.29 8.58 -9.16
CA GLN A 178 6.25 8.81 -7.74
C GLN A 178 5.08 7.94 -7.39
N GLN A 179 5.36 6.68 -7.09
CA GLN A 179 4.50 5.90 -6.26
C GLN A 179 4.34 6.85 -5.09
N PRO A 180 3.15 7.48 -4.92
CA PRO A 180 2.97 8.30 -3.75
C PRO A 180 3.30 7.30 -2.66
N VAL A 181 4.38 7.58 -1.92
CA VAL A 181 4.56 6.95 -0.65
C VAL A 181 3.24 7.29 0.00
N ILE A 182 2.34 6.30 0.05
CA ILE A 182 1.12 6.38 0.82
C ILE A 182 1.70 6.40 2.22
N GLN A 183 2.13 7.58 2.65
CA GLN A 183 2.28 7.93 4.03
C GLN A 183 0.85 7.72 4.51
N PRO A 184 0.56 6.63 5.25
CA PRO A 184 -0.74 6.54 5.86
C PRO A 184 -0.83 7.80 6.70
N ALA A 185 -1.72 8.73 6.31
CA ALA A 185 -2.00 9.89 7.13
C ALA A 185 -2.22 9.33 8.54
N PRO A 186 -1.51 9.80 9.57
CA PRO A 186 -1.68 9.27 10.91
C PRO A 186 -3.16 9.34 11.20
N VAL A 187 -3.80 8.19 11.36
CA VAL A 187 -5.21 8.11 11.70
C VAL A 187 -5.28 8.66 13.11
N TYR A 188 -5.63 9.95 13.24
CA TYR A 188 -5.96 10.55 14.51
C TYR A 188 -7.25 9.88 14.97
N ILE A 189 -7.10 8.84 15.81
CA ILE A 189 -8.22 8.32 16.56
C ILE A 189 -8.62 9.46 17.51
N GLN A 190 -9.61 10.26 17.11
CA GLN A 190 -10.32 11.11 18.05
C GLN A 190 -11.09 10.17 18.97
N GLU A 191 -10.46 9.82 20.09
CA GLU A 191 -11.11 9.14 21.18
C GLU A 191 -12.23 10.06 21.67
N ARG A 192 -13.46 9.79 21.21
CA ARG A 192 -14.63 10.52 21.67
C ARG A 192 -14.83 10.09 23.12
N VAL A 193 -14.31 10.89 24.06
CA VAL A 193 -14.57 10.72 25.49
C VAL A 193 -16.07 10.86 25.69
N VAL A 194 -16.77 9.72 25.76
CA VAL A 194 -18.18 9.69 26.13
C VAL A 194 -18.21 9.84 27.64
N VAL A 195 -18.39 11.07 28.11
CA VAL A 195 -18.69 11.33 29.52
C VAL A 195 -20.06 10.71 29.84
N PRO A 196 -20.15 9.73 30.75
CA PRO A 196 -21.44 9.19 31.16
C PRO A 196 -22.23 10.32 31.83
N THR A 197 -23.30 10.75 31.17
CA THR A 197 -24.24 11.70 31.76
C THR A 197 -25.01 10.95 32.84
N TYR A 198 -24.76 11.29 34.11
CA TYR A 198 -25.51 10.73 35.22
C TYR A 198 -26.92 11.31 35.20
N VAL A 199 -27.89 10.50 34.75
CA VAL A 199 -29.31 10.80 34.88
C VAL A 199 -29.74 10.59 36.34
N PRO A 200 -30.15 11.64 37.06
CA PRO A 200 -30.61 11.49 38.43
C PRO A 200 -31.92 10.69 38.43
N HIS A 201 -31.88 9.52 39.04
CA HIS A 201 -33.10 8.73 39.24
C HIS A 201 -33.93 9.40 40.34
N SER A 202 -35.11 9.90 39.97
CA SER A 202 -36.07 10.43 40.94
C SER A 202 -36.59 9.28 41.81
N TYR A 203 -36.12 9.21 43.06
CA TYR A 203 -36.67 8.29 44.04
C TYR A 203 -38.11 8.68 44.35
N TYR A 204 -39.06 7.91 43.84
CA TYR A 204 -40.46 7.99 44.27
C TYR A 204 -40.56 7.49 45.71
N HIS A 205 -40.62 8.40 46.67
CA HIS A 205 -41.00 8.07 48.03
C HIS A 205 -42.43 7.52 48.04
N HIS A 206 -42.56 6.20 48.25
CA HIS A 206 -43.83 5.60 48.59
C HIS A 206 -44.24 6.11 49.97
N ARG A 207 -45.28 6.95 50.01
CA ARG A 207 -45.94 7.32 51.26
C ARG A 207 -46.71 6.10 51.78
N PRO A 208 -46.45 5.62 53.01
CA PRO A 208 -47.22 4.52 53.56
C PRO A 208 -48.69 4.96 53.74
N PRO A 209 -49.66 4.05 53.50
CA PRO A 209 -51.07 4.36 53.64
C PRO A 209 -51.41 4.66 55.11
N TYR A 210 -52.14 5.75 55.31
CA TYR A 210 -52.66 6.18 56.61
C TYR A 210 -53.63 5.13 57.16
N ARG A 211 -53.28 4.49 58.29
CA ARG A 211 -54.21 3.65 59.06
C ARG A 211 -55.01 4.56 60.02
N PRO A 212 -56.33 4.67 59.90
CA PRO A 212 -57.12 5.37 60.91
C PRO A 212 -57.04 4.60 62.23
N SER A 213 -56.66 5.30 63.31
CA SER A 213 -56.66 4.74 64.65
C SER A 213 -58.09 4.53 65.12
N SER A 214 -58.42 3.29 65.49
CA SER A 214 -59.68 2.94 66.13
C SER A 214 -59.72 3.61 67.50
N ARG A 215 -60.54 4.65 67.62
CA ARG A 215 -60.72 5.43 68.85
C ARG A 215 -61.57 4.60 69.82
N SER A 216 -60.92 3.86 70.71
CA SER A 216 -61.58 3.18 71.83
C SER A 216 -62.16 4.25 72.79
N ARG A 217 -63.49 4.37 72.76
CA ARG A 217 -64.26 5.29 73.59
C ARG A 217 -64.33 4.72 75.02
N ILE A 218 -63.38 5.11 75.87
CA ILE A 218 -63.44 4.83 77.31
C ILE A 218 -64.57 5.66 77.91
N LYS A 219 -65.62 4.99 78.40
CA LYS A 219 -66.69 5.61 79.19
C LYS A 219 -66.27 5.57 80.66
N ILE A 220 -66.05 6.74 81.25
CA ILE A 220 -65.97 6.88 82.71
C ILE A 220 -67.32 7.44 83.17
N ARG A 221 -68.04 6.68 84.01
CA ARG A 221 -69.19 7.19 84.76
C ARG A 221 -68.67 7.80 86.05
N PHE A 222 -69.24 8.96 86.41
CA PHE A 222 -69.09 9.61 87.70
C PHE A 222 -69.69 8.77 88.82
#